data_AF-A0A6J4T5N4-F1
#
_entry.id   AF-A0A6J4T5N4-F1
#
_cell.length_a   1.000
_cell.length_b   1.000
_cell.length_c   1.000
_cell.angle_alpha   90.00
_cell.angle_beta   90.00
_cell.angle_gamma   90.00
#
_symmetry.space_group_name_H-M   'P 1'
#
loop_
_entity.id
_entity.type
_entity.pdbx_description
1 polymer ?
#
loop_
_entity_poly.entity_id
_entity_poly.type
_entity_poly.pdbx_seq_one_letter_code
_entity_poly.pdbx_strand_id
1 'polypeptide(L)'
;MKLIYKPFGIVVGLLSGLVAKKIFGVIWGIFDQEEPPKPTTLETTWPRVLGAAAVQGATFRVTRAVVDRYGAKGFAALTGAWPGERRPDPSQASKLVR
;
A
#
# COMPACT_ATOMS: atom_id res chain seq x y z
N MET A 1 -5.72 0.87 -23.26
CA MET A 1 -4.94 0.10 -22.26
C MET A 1 -5.28 0.44 -20.80
N LYS A 2 -5.43 1.72 -20.38
CA LYS A 2 -5.74 2.09 -18.97
C LYS A 2 -7.12 1.62 -18.44
N LEU A 3 -8.11 1.39 -19.31
CA LEU A 3 -9.48 1.07 -18.90
C LEU A 3 -9.67 -0.39 -18.45
N ILE A 4 -8.98 -1.35 -19.07
CA ILE A 4 -9.03 -2.78 -18.70
C ILE A 4 -8.36 -3.01 -17.33
N TYR A 5 -7.34 -2.20 -17.01
CA TYR A 5 -6.62 -2.31 -15.74
C TYR A 5 -7.40 -1.78 -14.53
N LYS A 6 -8.38 -0.88 -14.73
CA LYS A 6 -9.15 -0.29 -13.61
C LYS A 6 -9.97 -1.35 -12.84
N PRO A 7 -10.85 -2.15 -13.46
CA PRO A 7 -11.60 -3.17 -12.73
C PRO A 7 -10.68 -4.24 -12.13
N PHE A 8 -9.62 -4.63 -12.84
CA PHE A 8 -8.63 -5.56 -12.33
C PHE A 8 -7.90 -5.01 -11.09
N GLY A 9 -7.49 -3.74 -11.13
CA GLY A 9 -6.85 -3.05 -10.02
C GLY A 9 -7.77 -2.89 -8.81
N ILE A 10 -9.08 -2.75 -9.01
CA ILE A 10 -10.06 -2.73 -7.92
C ILE A 10 -10.15 -4.09 -7.24
N VAL A 11 -10.29 -5.18 -8.02
CA VAL A 11 -10.37 -6.55 -7.47
C VAL A 11 -9.09 -6.90 -6.72
N VAL A 12 -7.93 -6.66 -7.34
CA VAL A 12 -6.63 -6.87 -6.70
C VAL A 12 -6.48 -6.00 -5.46
N GLY A 13 -6.95 -4.75 -5.50
CA GLY A 13 -6.94 -3.85 -4.35
C GLY A 13 -7.79 -4.34 -3.18
N LEU A 14 -8.99 -4.87 -3.43
CA LEU A 14 -9.85 -5.46 -2.40
C LEU A 14 -9.22 -6.70 -1.77
N LEU A 15 -8.70 -7.62 -2.59
CA LEU A 15 -7.99 -8.81 -2.12
C LEU A 15 -6.76 -8.42 -1.28
N SER A 16 -6.01 -7.42 -1.74
CA SER A 16 -4.86 -6.89 -1.01
C SER A 16 -5.25 -6.28 0.33
N GLY A 17 -6.41 -5.61 0.42
CA GLY A 17 -6.95 -5.09 1.67
C GLY A 17 -7.29 -6.17 2.69
N LEU A 18 -7.85 -7.30 2.24
CA LEU A 18 -8.13 -8.45 3.10
C LEU A 18 -6.84 -9.09 3.64
N VAL A 19 -5.83 -9.23 2.77
CA VAL A 19 -4.51 -9.74 3.16
C VAL A 19 -3.83 -8.78 4.14
N ALA A 20 -3.84 -7.48 3.87
CA ALA A 20 -3.28 -6.45 4.74
C ALA A 20 -3.93 -6.46 6.13
N LYS A 21 -5.25 -6.67 6.22
CA LYS A 21 -5.96 -6.79 7.50
C LYS A 21 -5.47 -7.98 8.33
N LYS A 22 -5.25 -9.14 7.69
CA LYS A 22 -4.70 -10.32 8.39
C LYS A 22 -3.28 -10.08 8.89
N ILE A 23 -2.41 -9.52 8.04
CA ILE A 23 -1.02 -9.19 8.39
C ILE A 23 -1.00 -8.19 9.55
N PHE A 24 -1.86 -7.17 9.50
CA PHE A 24 -1.98 -6.19 10.57
C PHE A 24 -2.32 -6.84 11.91
N GLY A 25 -3.29 -7.76 11.95
CA GLY A 25 -3.64 -8.48 13.19
C GLY A 25 -2.46 -9.29 13.75
N VAL A 26 -1.70 -9.97 12.89
CA VAL A 26 -0.50 -10.72 13.30
C VAL A 26 0.58 -9.79 13.86
N ILE A 27 0.85 -8.66 13.20
CA ILE A 27 1.86 -7.69 13.65
C ILE A 27 1.42 -7.04 14.96
N TRP A 28 0.15 -6.66 15.07
CA TRP A 28 -0.41 -6.07 16.29
C TRP A 28 -0.32 -7.03 17.48
N GLY A 29 -0.59 -8.32 17.26
CA GLY A 29 -0.47 -9.38 18.26
C GLY A 29 0.91 -9.49 18.93
N ILE A 30 1.96 -8.93 18.31
CA ILE A 30 3.31 -8.87 18.89
C ILE A 30 3.38 -7.80 20.00
N PHE A 31 2.62 -6.71 19.85
CA PHE A 31 2.60 -5.58 20.77
C PHE A 31 1.53 -5.71 21.86
N ASP A 32 0.40 -6.35 21.53
CA ASP A 32 -0.77 -6.37 22.39
C ASP A 32 -1.61 -7.63 22.12
N GLN A 33 -2.13 -8.26 23.18
CA GLN A 33 -2.97 -9.46 23.05
C GLN A 33 -4.44 -9.14 22.79
N GLU A 34 -4.86 -7.91 23.04
CA GLU A 34 -6.23 -7.46 22.74
C GLU A 34 -6.35 -6.95 21.29
N GLU A 35 -7.59 -6.89 20.80
CA GLU A 35 -7.85 -6.28 19.50
C GLU A 35 -7.37 -4.81 19.48
N PRO A 36 -6.79 -4.37 18.35
CA PRO A 36 -6.30 -3.00 18.24
C PRO A 36 -7.43 -2.00 18.45
N PRO A 37 -7.26 -1.00 19.35
CA PRO A 37 -8.33 -0.08 19.69
C PRO A 37 -8.73 0.75 18.48
N LYS A 38 -10.03 1.01 18.36
CA LYS A 38 -10.56 1.95 17.39
C LYS A 38 -10.37 3.37 17.93
N PRO A 39 -10.30 4.40 17.05
CA PRO A 39 -10.27 5.79 17.49
C PRO A 39 -11.48 6.20 18.36
N THR A 40 -12.58 5.45 18.27
CA THR A 40 -13.83 5.68 19.01
C THR A 40 -13.99 4.75 20.21
N THR A 41 -12.99 3.96 20.58
CA THR A 41 -13.03 3.14 21.80
C THR A 41 -13.01 4.06 23.02
N LEU A 42 -13.98 3.91 23.94
CA LEU A 42 -14.15 4.81 25.09
C LEU A 42 -13.03 4.68 26.13
N GLU A 43 -12.63 3.45 26.43
CA GLU A 43 -11.65 3.12 27.49
C GLU A 43 -10.29 2.75 26.90
N THR A 44 -9.67 3.67 26.15
CA THR A 44 -8.32 3.48 25.62
C THR A 44 -7.48 4.75 25.76
N THR A 45 -6.17 4.57 25.87
CA THR A 45 -5.23 5.67 25.94
C THR A 45 -4.84 6.17 24.55
N TRP A 46 -4.52 7.46 24.44
CA TRP A 46 -4.05 8.08 23.19
C TRP A 46 -2.84 7.36 22.56
N PRO A 47 -1.80 6.97 23.33
CA PRO A 47 -0.66 6.25 22.76
C PRO A 47 -1.06 4.90 22.15
N ARG A 48 -2.02 4.18 22.74
CA ARG A 48 -2.50 2.89 22.22
C ARG A 48 -3.23 3.06 20.89
N VAL A 49 -4.10 4.07 20.78
CA VAL A 49 -4.82 4.41 19.54
C VAL A 49 -3.85 4.83 18.44
N LEU A 50 -2.94 5.75 18.73
CA LEU A 50 -1.97 6.24 17.75
C LEU A 50 -1.00 5.14 17.32
N GLY A 51 -0.55 4.30 18.25
CA GLY A 51 0.29 3.14 17.96
C GLY A 51 -0.40 2.14 17.04
N ALA A 52 -1.65 1.77 17.35
CA ALA A 52 -2.46 0.90 16.50
C ALA A 52 -2.66 1.48 15.10
N ALA A 53 -3.03 2.76 15.00
CA ALA A 53 -3.22 3.46 13.73
C ALA A 53 -1.92 3.53 12.91
N ALA A 54 -0.77 3.77 13.54
CA ALA A 54 0.52 3.82 12.88
C ALA A 54 0.92 2.45 12.32
N VAL A 55 0.80 1.38 13.13
CA VAL A 55 1.08 0.00 12.70
C VAL A 55 0.15 -0.41 11.56
N GLN A 56 -1.14 -0.08 11.66
CA GLN A 56 -2.11 -0.34 10.60
C GLN A 56 -1.73 0.38 9.31
N GLY A 57 -1.48 1.70 9.38
CA GLY A 57 -1.12 2.52 8.24
C GLY A 57 0.14 2.03 7.54
N ALA A 58 1.19 1.71 8.32
CA ALA A 58 2.44 1.17 7.80
C ALA A 58 2.23 -0.18 7.09
N THR A 59 1.49 -1.10 7.74
CA THR A 59 1.21 -2.44 7.17
C THR A 59 0.47 -2.34 5.85
N PHE A 60 -0.58 -1.52 5.79
CA PHE A 60 -1.37 -1.33 4.58
C PHE A 60 -0.54 -0.66 3.47
N ARG A 61 0.28 0.34 3.81
CA ARG A 61 1.11 1.05 2.84
C ARG A 61 2.19 0.14 2.24
N VAL A 62 2.86 -0.66 3.07
CA VAL A 62 3.87 -1.63 2.61
C VAL A 62 3.23 -2.70 1.74
N THR A 63 2.12 -3.29 2.16
CA THR A 63 1.40 -4.30 1.38
C THR A 63 1.04 -3.78 0.00
N ARG A 64 0.50 -2.56 -0.07
CA ARG A 64 0.17 -1.92 -1.34
C ARG A 64 1.41 -1.67 -2.21
N ALA A 65 2.49 -1.16 -1.64
CA ALA A 65 3.73 -0.92 -2.39
C ALA A 65 4.29 -2.21 -3.02
N VAL A 66 4.23 -3.32 -2.28
CA VAL A 66 4.63 -4.65 -2.77
C VAL A 66 3.76 -5.07 -3.95
N VAL A 67 2.43 -5.04 -3.78
CA VAL A 67 1.47 -5.42 -4.83
C VAL A 67 1.61 -4.55 -6.06
N ASP A 68 1.69 -3.22 -5.91
CA ASP A 68 1.84 -2.29 -7.02
C ASP A 68 3.15 -2.55 -7.79
N ARG A 69 4.25 -2.84 -7.07
CA ARG A 69 5.56 -3.12 -7.69
C ARG A 69 5.55 -4.42 -8.49
N TYR A 70 5.01 -5.50 -7.91
CA TYR A 70 4.94 -6.79 -8.61
C TYR A 70 3.92 -6.78 -9.75
N GLY A 71 2.78 -6.12 -9.56
CA GLY A 71 1.79 -5.90 -10.62
C GLY A 71 2.38 -5.14 -11.80
N ALA A 72 3.14 -4.06 -11.54
CA ALA A 72 3.80 -3.30 -12.60
C ALA A 72 4.86 -4.12 -13.35
N LYS A 73 5.65 -4.93 -12.63
CA LYS A 73 6.63 -5.85 -13.24
C LYS A 73 5.93 -6.92 -14.10
N GLY A 74 4.87 -7.54 -13.58
CA GLY A 74 4.12 -8.56 -14.31
C GLY A 74 3.47 -7.99 -15.57
N PHE A 75 2.84 -6.82 -15.47
CA PHE A 75 2.28 -6.12 -16.62
C PHE A 75 3.34 -5.80 -17.69
N ALA A 76 4.50 -5.30 -17.26
CA ALA A 76 5.61 -5.02 -18.18
C ALA A 76 6.17 -6.28 -18.84
N ALA A 77 6.25 -7.40 -18.11
CA ALA A 77 6.69 -8.68 -18.67
C ALA A 77 5.69 -9.23 -19.71
N LEU A 78 4.39 -9.04 -19.49
CA LEU A 78 3.35 -9.54 -20.39
C LEU A 78 3.12 -8.65 -21.62
N THR A 79 3.26 -7.34 -21.47
CA THR A 79 2.89 -6.37 -22.52
C THR A 79 4.08 -5.65 -23.15
N GLY A 80 5.28 -5.79 -22.57
CA GLY A 80 6.46 -5.00 -22.94
C GLY A 80 6.38 -3.52 -22.51
N ALA A 81 5.25 -3.05 -21.98
CA ALA A 81 5.02 -1.66 -21.62
C ALA A 81 5.05 -1.46 -20.10
N TRP A 82 5.86 -0.52 -19.62
CA TRP A 82 5.83 -0.12 -18.21
C TRP A 82 4.57 0.70 -17.89
N PRO A 83 3.78 0.35 -16.85
CA PRO A 83 2.49 1.00 -16.60
C PRO A 83 2.57 2.28 -15.74
N GLY A 84 3.72 2.56 -15.12
CA GLY A 84 3.93 3.72 -14.25
C GLY A 84 4.78 4.83 -14.88
N GLU A 85 5.10 5.84 -14.07
CA GLU A 85 6.08 6.85 -14.46
C GLU A 85 7.47 6.22 -14.68
N ARG A 86 8.17 6.69 -15.71
CA ARG A 86 9.58 6.38 -15.93
C ARG A 86 10.42 7.50 -15.31
N ARG A 87 11.62 7.14 -14.83
CA ARG A 87 12.59 8.12 -14.33
C ARG A 87 12.77 9.24 -15.37
N PRO A 88 12.73 10.53 -14.98
CA PRO A 88 13.02 11.62 -15.90
C PRO A 88 14.39 11.43 -16.54
N ASP A 89 14.49 11.65 -17.84
CA ASP A 89 15.77 11.62 -18.56
C ASP A 89 16.67 12.77 -18.02
N PRO A 90 17.93 12.50 -17.64
CA PRO A 90 18.88 13.52 -17.20
C PRO A 90 18.97 14.73 -18.14
N SER A 91 18.79 14.53 -19.45
CA SER A 91 18.83 15.60 -20.46
C SER A 91 17.62 16.55 -20.38
N GLN A 92 16.46 16.07 -19.93
CA GLN A 92 15.25 16.88 -19.73
C GLN A 92 15.37 17.74 -18.46
N ALA A 93 15.99 17.21 -17.41
CA ALA A 93 16.24 17.97 -16.18
C ALA A 93 17.15 19.18 -16.43
N SER A 94 18.15 19.03 -17.31
CA SER A 94 19.05 20.13 -17.71
C SER A 94 18.35 21.24 -18.52
N LYS A 95 17.21 20.96 -19.15
CA LYS A 95 16.44 21.94 -19.94
C LYS A 95 15.47 22.78 -19.11
N LEU A 96 15.11 22.34 -17.91
CA LEU A 96 14.21 23.07 -17.00
C LEU A 96 14.95 24.10 -16.13
N VAL A 97 16.28 24.05 -16.12
CA VAL A 97 17.17 24.92 -15.31
C VAL A 97 17.81 26.01 -16.18
N ARG A 98 17.61 26.00 -17.50
CA ARG A 98 18.00 27.07 -18.44
C ARG A 98 16.77 27.85 -18.86
#